data_AF-A0A9Q1GXE8-F1
#
_entry.id   AF-A0A9Q1GXE8-F1
#
_cell.length_a   1.000
_cell.length_b   1.000
_cell.length_c   1.000
_cell.angle_alpha   90.00
_cell.angle_beta   90.00
_cell.angle_gamma   90.00
#
_symmetry.space_group_name_H-M   'P 1'
#
loop_
_entity.id
_entity.type
_entity.pdbx_description
1 polymer ?
#
loop_
_entity_poly.entity_id
_entity_poly.type
_entity_poly.pdbx_seq_one_letter_code
_entity_poly.pdbx_strand_id
1 'polypeptide(L)'
;MGGKEMASPDNEPQLCHPSLSPSQPCMQNFRLYETRSKFYMVGRDKSRTYWRVLTIDRSEPYQLNVHEDSTTYSQSECYDLLGWIHEGNKSIGGLKFVTTCHGIVGFIKFLGPYYMLLITKRRQIGAICGHTVYGISRSEVIPLSNSTVWTSVAESKNENRYKKLLCMVDLTKDFFFSYSYHVMRTLQKNLCDKQTGQVLYETMFVWNEFLTRGVRNHLQSTLWTVALVYGFFKQATLSIGGRDFNLTLIARRSRHYAGTRYLKRGVNEKGRVANDVETEQIVFENVPEGFPVQISSVVQNRGSIPLFWSQETSRLNLKPDIMLSKKDQNYEATRLHFENLVKRYGNPIIILNLIKNARWVETPPSRLLVNDKSTGGSVLRGHYPLPEGWFDGTNEKKPRESILRAEFANAIEYINKDLPEESRLKFLHWDLNKHSRRQGTNVLLLLGKVAAYALTLTGFFYCQLLPASGSGDMSRWPFSE
;
A
#
# COMPACT_ATOMS: atom_id res chain seq x y z
N MET A 1 -5.35 29.58 -8.33
CA MET A 1 -5.86 29.70 -9.71
C MET A 1 -5.04 28.77 -10.58
N GLY A 2 -5.64 27.65 -10.98
CA GLY A 2 -5.10 26.70 -11.96
C GLY A 2 -6.32 26.04 -12.57
N GLY A 3 -6.61 26.35 -13.83
CA GLY A 3 -7.80 25.88 -14.51
C GLY A 3 -7.80 24.36 -14.59
N LYS A 4 -8.91 23.73 -14.17
CA LYS A 4 -9.20 22.34 -14.47
C LYS A 4 -9.82 22.31 -15.87
N GLU A 5 -9.08 21.80 -16.85
CA GLU A 5 -9.70 21.38 -18.11
C GLU A 5 -10.53 20.13 -17.88
N MET A 6 -11.83 20.23 -18.18
CA MET A 6 -12.67 19.07 -18.45
C MET A 6 -12.07 18.34 -19.64
N ALA A 7 -11.90 17.02 -19.53
CA ALA A 7 -11.65 16.19 -20.69
C ALA A 7 -12.94 16.15 -21.55
N SER A 8 -13.03 17.07 -22.50
CA SER A 8 -13.94 16.96 -23.65
C SER A 8 -13.45 15.81 -24.55
N PRO A 9 -14.33 15.21 -25.39
CA PRO A 9 -13.94 14.12 -26.30
C PRO A 9 -12.88 14.52 -27.34
N ASP A 10 -12.58 15.82 -27.44
CA ASP A 10 -11.66 16.42 -28.42
C ASP A 10 -10.29 16.85 -27.84
N ASN A 11 -9.96 16.46 -26.60
CA ASN A 11 -8.62 16.75 -26.07
C ASN A 11 -7.59 15.78 -26.66
N GLU A 12 -6.61 16.33 -27.40
CA GLU A 12 -5.44 15.59 -27.87
C GLU A 12 -4.80 14.79 -26.70
N PRO A 13 -4.37 13.54 -26.93
CA PRO A 13 -3.76 12.74 -25.88
C PRO A 13 -2.53 13.47 -25.33
N GLN A 14 -2.51 13.73 -24.02
CA GLN A 14 -1.32 14.24 -23.34
C GLN A 14 -0.15 13.29 -23.61
N LEU A 15 0.76 13.71 -24.49
CA LEU A 15 2.06 13.09 -24.72
C LEU A 15 2.89 13.25 -23.45
N CYS A 16 2.74 12.31 -22.52
CA CYS A 16 3.72 12.16 -21.46
C CYS A 16 4.98 11.58 -22.09
N HIS A 17 6.10 12.31 -22.07
CA HIS A 17 7.41 11.69 -22.16
C HIS A 17 7.69 11.07 -20.78
N PRO A 18 7.51 9.75 -20.57
CA PRO A 18 7.82 9.16 -19.29
C PRO A 18 9.33 9.27 -19.09
N SER A 19 9.78 10.22 -18.27
CA SER A 19 11.10 10.10 -17.66
C SER A 19 11.00 9.08 -16.53
N LEU A 20 10.70 7.82 -16.85
CA LEU A 20 11.23 6.73 -16.05
C LEU A 20 12.73 6.85 -16.28
N SER A 21 13.41 7.48 -15.32
CA SER A 21 14.85 7.75 -15.40
C SER A 21 15.58 6.50 -15.89
N PRO A 22 16.63 6.64 -16.71
CA PRO A 22 17.40 5.50 -17.19
C PRO A 22 17.70 4.62 -16.00
N SER A 23 17.30 3.35 -16.10
CA SER A 23 17.23 2.44 -14.97
C SER A 23 18.55 2.48 -14.21
N GLN A 24 18.57 3.09 -13.02
CA GLN A 24 19.71 2.94 -12.14
C GLN A 24 19.96 1.43 -11.99
N PRO A 25 21.22 0.98 -12.05
CA PRO A 25 21.54 -0.44 -11.98
C PRO A 25 20.91 -1.02 -10.71
N CYS A 26 19.92 -1.89 -10.90
CA CYS A 26 19.19 -2.49 -9.81
C CYS A 26 19.85 -3.82 -9.44
N MET A 27 20.28 -3.94 -8.18
CA MET A 27 20.79 -5.21 -7.67
C MET A 27 19.63 -6.18 -7.44
N GLN A 28 19.75 -7.39 -7.99
CA GLN A 28 18.66 -8.37 -7.95
C GLN A 28 19.09 -9.74 -7.44
N ASN A 29 20.39 -10.02 -7.43
CA ASN A 29 20.95 -11.30 -7.01
C ASN A 29 22.04 -11.05 -5.99
N PHE A 30 21.95 -11.77 -4.88
CA PHE A 30 22.83 -11.58 -3.75
C PHE A 30 23.34 -12.93 -3.28
N ARG A 31 24.62 -13.00 -2.90
CA ARG A 31 25.22 -14.17 -2.27
C ARG A 31 25.71 -13.80 -0.88
N LEU A 32 25.24 -14.52 0.12
CA LEU A 32 25.64 -14.35 1.50
C LEU A 32 26.73 -15.35 1.85
N TYR A 33 27.81 -14.85 2.43
CA TYR A 33 28.89 -15.62 2.99
C TYR A 33 29.10 -15.23 4.45
N GLU A 34 29.65 -16.14 5.23
CA GLU A 34 29.99 -15.90 6.63
C GLU A 34 31.44 -16.28 6.93
N THR A 35 32.02 -15.53 7.85
CA THR A 35 33.17 -15.94 8.66
C THR A 35 32.74 -15.97 10.13
N ARG A 36 33.68 -16.27 11.02
CA ARG A 36 33.44 -16.26 12.47
C ARG A 36 32.96 -14.90 13.00
N SER A 37 33.43 -13.80 12.42
CA SER A 37 33.18 -12.44 12.93
C SER A 37 32.27 -11.59 12.03
N LYS A 38 32.09 -11.94 10.76
CA LYS A 38 31.39 -11.09 9.79
C LYS A 38 30.52 -11.89 8.83
N PHE A 39 29.47 -11.27 8.31
CA PHE A 39 28.83 -11.67 7.07
C PHE A 39 29.30 -10.77 5.93
N TYR A 40 29.36 -11.34 4.73
CA TYR A 40 29.63 -10.63 3.48
C TYR A 40 28.50 -10.92 2.51
N MET A 41 27.78 -9.88 2.10
CA MET A 41 26.73 -9.96 1.10
C MET A 41 27.24 -9.35 -0.20
N VAL A 42 27.39 -10.19 -1.21
CA VAL A 42 27.79 -9.77 -2.55
C VAL A 42 26.56 -9.59 -3.40
N GLY A 43 26.25 -8.35 -3.79
CA GLY A 43 25.11 -7.99 -4.63
C GLY A 43 25.54 -7.76 -6.08
N ARG A 44 24.69 -8.16 -7.02
CA ARG A 44 24.89 -7.91 -8.46
C ARG A 44 23.60 -7.59 -9.20
N ASP A 45 23.77 -6.89 -10.31
CA ASP A 45 22.71 -6.65 -11.30
C ASP A 45 22.39 -7.90 -12.15
N LYS A 46 21.43 -7.75 -13.06
CA LYS A 46 20.99 -8.83 -13.97
C LYS A 46 22.05 -9.11 -15.04
N SER A 47 22.67 -8.07 -15.59
CA SER A 47 23.72 -8.12 -16.63
C SER A 47 25.09 -8.58 -16.13
N ARG A 48 25.31 -8.67 -14.81
CA ARG A 48 26.59 -9.03 -14.15
C ARG A 48 27.72 -8.03 -14.42
N THR A 49 27.36 -6.81 -14.80
CA THR A 49 28.27 -5.69 -15.04
C THR A 49 28.56 -4.89 -13.78
N TYR A 50 27.73 -5.04 -12.75
CA TYR A 50 27.81 -4.24 -11.53
C TYR A 50 27.79 -5.15 -10.30
N TRP A 51 28.87 -5.13 -9.52
CA TRP A 51 28.99 -5.88 -8.26
C TRP A 51 29.34 -4.97 -7.08
N ARG A 52 28.70 -5.21 -5.94
CA ARG A 52 28.93 -4.50 -4.69
C ARG A 52 29.06 -5.49 -3.54
N VAL A 53 29.74 -5.07 -2.47
CA VAL A 53 29.92 -5.88 -1.27
C VAL A 53 29.44 -5.10 -0.05
N LEU A 54 28.60 -5.75 0.74
CA LEU A 54 28.12 -5.26 2.02
C LEU A 54 28.65 -6.16 3.13
N THR A 55 29.29 -5.57 4.12
CA THR A 55 29.81 -6.29 5.29
C THR A 55 28.91 -6.06 6.49
N ILE A 56 28.62 -7.10 7.26
CA ILE A 56 27.81 -7.01 8.47
C ILE A 56 28.63 -7.61 9.62
N ASP A 57 28.87 -6.84 10.67
CA ASP A 57 29.60 -7.32 11.84
C ASP A 57 28.72 -8.24 12.71
N ARG A 58 29.32 -9.32 13.22
CA ARG A 58 28.70 -10.30 14.12
C ARG A 58 29.35 -10.32 15.51
N SER A 59 30.41 -9.54 15.70
CA SER A 59 31.20 -9.48 16.93
C SER A 59 30.44 -8.72 18.02
N GLU A 60 29.65 -7.71 17.62
CA GLU A 60 28.83 -6.89 18.51
C GLU A 60 27.38 -7.40 18.55
N PRO A 61 26.92 -8.01 19.66
CA PRO A 61 25.61 -8.68 19.71
C PRO A 61 24.42 -7.71 19.73
N TYR A 62 24.63 -6.44 20.09
CA TYR A 62 23.54 -5.50 20.38
C TYR A 62 23.38 -4.37 19.36
N GLN A 63 24.33 -4.19 18.46
CA GLN A 63 24.31 -3.15 17.43
C GLN A 63 24.31 -3.77 16.04
N LEU A 64 23.62 -3.10 15.10
CA LEU A 64 23.62 -3.50 13.70
C LEU A 64 24.67 -2.67 12.97
N ASN A 65 25.87 -3.23 12.83
CA ASN A 65 26.98 -2.58 12.15
C ASN A 65 27.07 -3.12 10.71
N VAL A 66 26.69 -2.28 9.75
CA VAL A 66 26.58 -2.66 8.34
C VAL A 66 27.38 -1.65 7.52
N HIS A 67 28.32 -2.10 6.71
CA HIS A 67 29.20 -1.24 5.93
C HIS A 67 29.13 -1.63 4.45
N GLU A 68 28.79 -0.68 3.58
CA GLU A 68 28.87 -0.84 2.12
C GLU A 68 30.27 -0.43 1.64
N ASP A 69 30.90 -1.31 0.86
CA ASP A 69 32.13 -0.97 0.18
C ASP A 69 31.87 0.05 -0.94
N SER A 70 32.63 1.15 -0.94
CA SER A 70 32.52 2.21 -1.95
C SER A 70 33.02 1.77 -3.33
N THR A 71 33.73 0.64 -3.41
CA THR A 71 34.29 0.08 -4.65
C THR A 71 33.22 -0.66 -5.46
N THR A 72 33.22 -0.43 -6.78
CA THR A 72 32.44 -1.27 -7.71
C THR A 72 33.37 -2.33 -8.26
N TYR A 73 32.97 -3.58 -8.16
CA TYR A 73 33.80 -4.71 -8.56
C TYR A 73 33.36 -5.25 -9.93
N SER A 74 34.33 -5.75 -10.69
CA SER A 74 34.08 -6.74 -11.73
C SER A 74 33.85 -8.12 -11.12
N GLN A 75 33.42 -9.08 -11.95
CA GLN A 75 33.23 -10.45 -11.49
C GLN A 75 34.53 -11.07 -10.95
N SER A 76 35.66 -10.89 -11.64
CA SER A 76 36.95 -11.46 -11.23
C SER A 76 37.47 -10.86 -9.93
N GLU A 77 37.48 -9.53 -9.83
CA GLU A 77 37.94 -8.83 -8.62
C GLU A 77 37.12 -9.22 -7.38
N CYS A 78 35.81 -9.45 -7.56
CA CYS A 78 34.96 -9.91 -6.47
C CYS A 78 35.32 -11.34 -6.02
N TYR A 79 35.64 -12.24 -6.96
CA TYR A 79 36.12 -13.58 -6.60
C TYR A 79 37.48 -13.55 -5.92
N ASP A 80 38.40 -12.70 -6.38
CA ASP A 80 39.72 -12.53 -5.76
C ASP A 80 39.58 -11.99 -4.34
N LEU A 81 38.71 -10.99 -4.12
CA LEU A 81 38.38 -10.47 -2.79
C LEU A 81 37.85 -11.56 -1.86
N LEU A 82 36.89 -12.37 -2.32
CA LEU A 82 36.37 -13.49 -1.52
C LEU A 82 37.46 -14.54 -1.23
N GLY A 83 38.38 -14.77 -2.18
CA GLY A 83 39.54 -15.63 -2.01
C GLY A 83 40.50 -15.13 -0.94
N TRP A 84 40.83 -13.83 -0.95
CA TRP A 84 41.67 -13.22 0.08
C TRP A 84 41.00 -13.24 1.46
N ILE A 85 39.70 -12.98 1.53
CA ILE A 85 38.94 -13.11 2.79
C ILE A 85 38.97 -14.55 3.29
N HIS A 86 38.81 -15.55 2.40
CA HIS A 86 38.89 -16.95 2.76
C HIS A 86 40.26 -17.32 3.34
N GLU A 87 41.34 -16.98 2.65
CA GLU A 87 42.70 -17.31 3.10
C GLU A 87 43.04 -16.60 4.42
N GLY A 88 42.67 -15.32 4.56
CA GLY A 88 42.86 -14.56 5.80
C GLY A 88 42.07 -15.10 7.00
N ASN A 89 41.01 -15.89 6.78
CA ASN A 89 40.21 -16.50 7.83
C ASN A 89 40.41 -18.02 7.92
N LYS A 90 41.36 -18.61 7.18
CA LYS A 90 41.50 -20.06 7.04
C LYS A 90 41.75 -20.78 8.37
N SER A 91 42.53 -20.17 9.26
CA SER A 91 42.81 -20.68 10.62
C SER A 91 41.57 -20.80 11.50
N ILE A 92 40.50 -20.06 11.20
CA ILE A 92 39.24 -20.04 11.96
C ILE A 92 38.05 -20.56 11.13
N GLY A 93 38.33 -21.36 10.09
CA GLY A 93 37.33 -22.04 9.26
C GLY A 93 37.00 -21.38 7.93
N GLY A 94 37.73 -20.32 7.56
CA GLY A 94 37.63 -19.64 6.27
C GLY A 94 36.33 -18.90 6.04
N LEU A 95 36.13 -18.48 4.79
CA LEU A 95 34.88 -17.95 4.29
C LEU A 95 33.95 -19.11 3.87
N LYS A 96 32.72 -19.12 4.37
CA LYS A 96 31.70 -20.13 4.08
C LYS A 96 30.52 -19.54 3.35
N PHE A 97 30.02 -20.22 2.33
CA PHE A 97 28.78 -19.84 1.67
C PHE A 97 27.57 -20.19 2.55
N VAL A 98 26.63 -19.26 2.68
CA VAL A 98 25.41 -19.42 3.49
C VAL A 98 24.21 -19.66 2.60
N THR A 99 23.89 -18.70 1.73
CA THR A 99 22.71 -18.79 0.86
C THR A 99 22.78 -17.79 -0.30
N THR A 100 21.97 -18.05 -1.33
CA THR A 100 21.66 -17.05 -2.36
C THR A 100 20.32 -16.40 -2.01
N CYS A 101 20.23 -15.09 -2.17
CA CYS A 101 19.00 -14.36 -1.97
C CYS A 101 18.77 -13.31 -3.05
N HIS A 102 17.56 -12.77 -3.06
CA HIS A 102 17.03 -11.88 -4.07
C HIS A 102 16.64 -10.52 -3.48
N GLY A 103 16.99 -10.27 -2.22
CA GLY A 103 16.74 -9.01 -1.55
C GLY A 103 16.67 -9.16 -0.03
N ILE A 104 17.07 -8.10 0.66
CA ILE A 104 16.94 -8.01 2.11
C ILE A 104 15.54 -7.45 2.43
N VAL A 105 14.75 -8.22 3.17
CA VAL A 105 13.46 -7.75 3.70
C VAL A 105 13.68 -6.77 4.85
N GLY A 106 14.74 -6.98 5.63
CA GLY A 106 15.20 -6.04 6.63
C GLY A 106 15.81 -6.74 7.83
N PHE A 107 16.06 -5.96 8.87
CA PHE A 107 16.67 -6.39 10.12
C PHE A 107 15.71 -6.14 11.27
N ILE A 108 15.69 -7.05 12.24
CA ILE A 108 14.88 -6.90 13.45
C ILE A 108 15.64 -7.39 14.66
N LYS A 109 15.53 -6.65 15.75
CA LYS A 109 16.00 -7.07 17.08
C LYS A 109 14.78 -7.26 17.98
N PHE A 110 14.78 -8.36 18.71
CA PHE A 110 13.79 -8.63 19.75
C PHE A 110 14.44 -8.31 21.11
N LEU A 111 14.72 -9.32 21.93
CA LEU A 111 15.44 -9.18 23.20
C LEU A 111 16.92 -9.55 23.05
N GLY A 112 17.21 -10.50 22.16
CA GLY A 112 18.56 -10.99 21.89
C GLY A 112 19.23 -10.32 20.68
N PRO A 113 19.84 -11.11 19.77
CA PRO A 113 20.59 -10.58 18.64
C PRO A 113 19.66 -9.99 17.57
N TYR A 114 20.27 -9.30 16.61
CA TYR A 114 19.58 -8.97 15.36
C TYR A 114 19.36 -10.22 14.50
N TYR A 115 18.25 -10.23 13.77
CA TYR A 115 17.94 -11.20 12.72
C TYR A 115 17.85 -10.48 11.39
N MET A 116 18.42 -11.08 10.36
CA MET A 116 18.32 -10.66 8.97
C MET A 116 17.28 -11.51 8.25
N LEU A 117 16.30 -10.84 7.63
CA LEU A 117 15.26 -11.50 6.84
C LEU A 117 15.59 -11.37 5.36
N LEU A 118 15.63 -12.50 4.66
CA LEU A 118 16.02 -12.60 3.24
C LEU A 118 14.94 -13.25 2.40
N ILE A 119 14.83 -12.84 1.14
CA ILE A 119 14.05 -13.55 0.12
C ILE A 119 14.99 -14.51 -0.60
N THR A 120 14.85 -15.82 -0.38
CA THR A 120 15.71 -16.83 -1.02
C THR A 120 15.14 -17.37 -2.32
N LYS A 121 13.82 -17.27 -2.52
CA LYS A 121 13.17 -17.54 -3.82
C LYS A 121 12.07 -16.53 -4.10
N ARG A 122 11.96 -16.12 -5.35
CA ARG A 122 10.91 -15.25 -5.89
C ARG A 122 10.31 -15.85 -7.16
N ARG A 123 9.11 -15.43 -7.53
CA ARG A 123 8.46 -15.77 -8.81
C ARG A 123 7.95 -14.49 -9.47
N GLN A 124 8.03 -14.41 -10.79
CA GLN A 124 7.38 -13.33 -11.52
C GLN A 124 5.87 -13.51 -11.44
N ILE A 125 5.14 -12.43 -11.16
CA ILE A 125 3.67 -12.43 -11.06
C ILE A 125 3.00 -11.48 -12.06
N GLY A 126 3.77 -10.64 -12.73
CA GLY A 126 3.32 -9.76 -13.81
C GLY A 126 4.37 -8.71 -14.17
N ALA A 127 4.01 -7.78 -15.04
CA ALA A 127 4.84 -6.63 -15.40
C ALA A 127 4.00 -5.37 -15.61
N ILE A 128 4.53 -4.20 -15.24
CA ILE A 128 3.90 -2.89 -15.44
C ILE A 128 4.90 -2.02 -16.20
N CYS A 129 4.54 -1.55 -17.40
CA CYS A 129 5.42 -0.72 -18.23
C CYS A 129 6.83 -1.32 -18.42
N GLY A 130 6.94 -2.64 -18.65
CA GLY A 130 8.23 -3.32 -18.78
C GLY A 130 8.97 -3.58 -17.45
N HIS A 131 8.42 -3.16 -16.32
CA HIS A 131 9.00 -3.47 -15.01
C HIS A 131 8.37 -4.74 -14.42
N THR A 132 9.20 -5.76 -14.20
CA THR A 132 8.74 -7.02 -13.61
C THR A 132 8.32 -6.84 -12.15
N VAL A 133 7.19 -7.42 -11.78
CA VAL A 133 6.69 -7.53 -10.40
C VAL A 133 6.87 -8.97 -9.94
N TYR A 134 7.35 -9.13 -8.70
CA TYR A 134 7.69 -10.42 -8.11
C TYR A 134 6.88 -10.70 -6.86
N GLY A 135 6.42 -11.94 -6.73
CA GLY A 135 5.94 -12.52 -5.49
C GLY A 135 7.05 -13.30 -4.79
N ILE A 136 6.98 -13.42 -3.47
CA ILE A 136 7.93 -14.18 -2.66
C ILE A 136 7.52 -15.65 -2.65
N SER A 137 8.45 -16.55 -2.94
CA SER A 137 8.22 -18.01 -2.91
C SER A 137 8.89 -18.68 -1.71
N ARG A 138 9.99 -18.12 -1.22
CA ARG A 138 10.66 -18.58 0.01
C ARG A 138 11.41 -17.43 0.67
N SER A 139 11.35 -17.36 1.98
CA SER A 139 12.10 -16.43 2.81
C SER A 139 12.81 -17.15 3.95
N GLU A 140 13.92 -16.61 4.42
CA GLU A 140 14.70 -17.16 5.53
C GLU A 140 15.05 -16.07 6.54
N VAL A 141 15.15 -16.48 7.81
CA VAL A 141 15.51 -15.61 8.93
C VAL A 141 16.83 -16.11 9.50
N ILE A 142 17.89 -15.30 9.36
CA ILE A 142 19.26 -15.64 9.76
C ILE A 142 19.63 -14.81 10.99
N PRO A 143 19.99 -15.44 12.14
CA PRO A 143 20.49 -14.70 13.29
C PRO A 143 21.89 -14.13 12.97
N LEU A 144 22.14 -12.88 13.38
CA LEU A 144 23.43 -12.24 13.15
C LEU A 144 24.50 -12.67 14.16
N SER A 145 24.14 -13.12 15.37
CA SER A 145 25.12 -13.55 16.36
C SER A 145 25.90 -14.81 15.92
N ASN A 146 27.16 -14.87 16.31
CA ASN A 146 27.95 -16.11 16.25
C ASN A 146 27.61 -17.02 17.43
N SER A 147 27.66 -18.34 17.27
CA SER A 147 27.42 -19.37 18.31
C SER A 147 28.16 -19.11 19.62
N THR A 148 29.35 -18.50 19.56
CA THR A 148 30.17 -18.18 20.73
C THR A 148 29.67 -17.00 21.57
N VAL A 149 28.79 -16.15 21.02
CA VAL A 149 28.23 -14.95 21.66
C VAL A 149 26.74 -15.15 22.02
N TRP A 150 26.27 -16.41 22.08
CA TRP A 150 24.90 -16.69 22.48
C TRP A 150 24.72 -16.37 23.96
N THR A 151 24.04 -15.25 24.21
CA THR A 151 23.60 -14.91 25.56
C THR A 151 22.41 -15.80 25.92
N SER A 152 22.24 -16.10 27.21
CA SER A 152 21.05 -16.82 27.73
C SER A 152 19.72 -16.19 27.29
N VAL A 153 19.74 -14.91 26.92
CA VAL A 153 18.60 -14.14 26.40
C VAL A 153 18.13 -14.65 25.02
N ALA A 154 19.04 -15.07 24.13
CA ALA A 154 18.70 -15.59 22.80
C ALA A 154 17.91 -16.91 22.86
N GLU A 155 18.11 -17.69 23.92
CA GLU A 155 17.37 -18.93 24.18
C GLU A 155 16.15 -18.73 25.08
N SER A 156 15.86 -17.49 25.48
CA SER A 156 14.75 -17.21 26.38
C SER A 156 13.40 -17.59 25.74
N LYS A 157 12.46 -18.03 26.58
CA LYS A 157 11.08 -18.33 26.16
C LYS A 157 10.42 -17.13 25.46
N ASN A 158 10.77 -15.91 25.88
CA ASN A 158 10.21 -14.67 25.31
C ASN A 158 10.78 -14.36 23.93
N GLU A 159 12.09 -14.52 23.72
CA GLU A 159 12.73 -14.37 22.40
C GLU A 159 12.09 -15.31 21.37
N ASN A 160 11.98 -16.59 21.74
CA ASN A 160 11.32 -17.59 20.90
C ASN A 160 9.85 -17.29 20.64
N ARG A 161 9.13 -16.68 21.60
CA ARG A 161 7.76 -16.22 21.41
C ARG A 161 7.69 -15.10 20.36
N TYR A 162 8.55 -14.08 20.44
CA TYR A 162 8.59 -13.00 19.44
C TYR A 162 8.98 -13.49 18.05
N LYS A 163 9.97 -14.39 17.97
CA LYS A 163 10.36 -15.05 16.72
C LYS A 163 9.18 -15.80 16.10
N LYS A 164 8.45 -16.58 16.91
CA LYS A 164 7.22 -17.27 16.46
C LYS A 164 6.17 -16.29 15.97
N LEU A 165 5.94 -15.17 16.67
CA LEU A 165 4.98 -14.16 16.26
C LEU A 165 5.33 -13.54 14.90
N LEU A 166 6.61 -13.25 14.65
CA LEU A 166 7.08 -12.77 13.35
C LEU A 166 6.87 -13.83 12.27
N CYS A 167 7.18 -15.10 12.56
CA CYS A 167 6.97 -16.21 11.63
C CYS A 167 5.49 -16.52 11.32
N MET A 168 4.53 -15.96 12.08
CA MET A 168 3.11 -16.04 11.72
C MET A 168 2.79 -15.19 10.47
N VAL A 169 3.64 -14.22 10.15
CA VAL A 169 3.52 -13.46 8.90
C VAL A 169 4.15 -14.28 7.79
N ASP A 170 3.29 -14.94 7.01
CA ASP A 170 3.70 -15.71 5.84
C ASP A 170 4.04 -14.77 4.67
N LEU A 171 5.33 -14.48 4.50
CA LEU A 171 5.81 -13.62 3.42
C LEU A 171 5.52 -14.19 2.01
N THR A 172 5.16 -15.46 1.88
CA THR A 172 4.89 -16.08 0.56
C THR A 172 3.49 -15.76 0.02
N LYS A 173 2.61 -15.26 0.89
CA LYS A 173 1.22 -14.93 0.59
C LYS A 173 1.06 -13.42 0.53
N ASP A 174 0.45 -12.92 -0.53
CA ASP A 174 -0.03 -11.54 -0.60
C ASP A 174 1.05 -10.45 -0.48
N PHE A 175 2.35 -10.82 -0.54
CA PHE A 175 3.47 -9.89 -0.63
C PHE A 175 4.08 -9.87 -2.02
N PHE A 176 4.33 -8.66 -2.51
CA PHE A 176 4.95 -8.42 -3.80
C PHE A 176 5.85 -7.19 -3.78
N PHE A 177 6.78 -7.14 -4.74
CA PHE A 177 7.73 -6.05 -4.90
C PHE A 177 8.24 -5.97 -6.34
N SER A 178 8.93 -4.89 -6.68
CA SER A 178 9.71 -4.77 -7.91
C SER A 178 11.04 -4.08 -7.60
N TYR A 179 12.08 -4.39 -8.36
CA TYR A 179 13.40 -3.78 -8.23
C TYR A 179 13.48 -2.41 -8.92
N SER A 180 12.69 -2.22 -9.97
CA SER A 180 12.79 -1.08 -10.87
C SER A 180 11.50 -0.26 -10.94
N TYR A 181 10.42 -0.72 -10.30
CA TYR A 181 9.14 0.01 -10.23
C TYR A 181 8.66 0.16 -8.80
N HIS A 182 8.20 1.37 -8.47
CA HIS A 182 7.65 1.68 -7.16
C HIS A 182 6.20 1.19 -7.04
N VAL A 183 6.04 -0.13 -6.84
CA VAL A 183 4.74 -0.81 -6.71
C VAL A 183 3.88 -0.28 -5.56
N MET A 184 4.47 0.42 -4.59
CA MET A 184 3.78 1.09 -3.48
C MET A 184 3.08 2.39 -3.87
N ARG A 185 3.26 2.87 -5.11
CA ARG A 185 2.63 4.07 -5.66
C ARG A 185 1.67 3.71 -6.78
N THR A 186 0.71 4.61 -7.05
CA THR A 186 -0.17 4.50 -8.21
C THR A 186 0.61 4.77 -9.50
N LEU A 187 0.12 4.27 -10.64
CA LEU A 187 0.69 4.52 -11.95
C LEU A 187 0.81 6.03 -12.22
N GLN A 188 -0.26 6.78 -12.00
CA GLN A 188 -0.26 8.25 -12.16
C GLN A 188 0.88 8.89 -11.35
N LYS A 189 1.09 8.47 -10.10
CA LYS A 189 2.16 9.00 -9.25
C LYS A 189 3.55 8.61 -9.73
N ASN A 190 3.72 7.42 -10.27
CA ASN A 190 5.00 7.00 -10.82
C ASN A 190 5.37 7.74 -12.10
N LEU A 191 4.39 8.17 -12.88
CA LEU A 191 4.64 8.85 -14.16
C LEU A 191 4.67 10.39 -14.04
N CYS A 192 3.86 10.97 -13.15
CA CYS A 192 3.71 12.43 -13.07
C CYS A 192 4.55 13.09 -11.97
N ASP A 193 4.97 12.34 -10.95
CA ASP A 193 5.70 12.92 -9.81
C ASP A 193 7.22 12.74 -9.97
N LYS A 194 7.97 13.81 -9.70
CA LYS A 194 9.42 13.84 -9.75
C LYS A 194 10.09 13.44 -8.44
N GLN A 195 9.31 13.05 -7.42
CA GLN A 195 9.86 12.62 -6.14
C GLN A 195 10.71 11.36 -6.30
N THR A 196 11.97 11.43 -5.86
CA THR A 196 12.95 10.35 -5.88
C THR A 196 13.56 10.11 -4.50
N GLY A 197 14.32 9.02 -4.35
CA GLY A 197 15.11 8.77 -3.14
C GLY A 197 14.36 8.07 -2.01
N GLN A 198 14.90 8.17 -0.78
CA GLN A 198 14.45 7.38 0.36
C GLN A 198 13.02 7.68 0.81
N VAL A 199 12.51 8.89 0.59
CA VAL A 199 11.17 9.30 1.01
C VAL A 199 10.07 8.42 0.42
N LEU A 200 10.27 7.90 -0.80
CA LEU A 200 9.32 6.97 -1.44
C LEU A 200 9.14 5.67 -0.66
N TYR A 201 10.16 5.29 0.09
CA TYR A 201 10.23 4.07 0.86
C TYR A 201 9.66 4.19 2.27
N GLU A 202 9.29 5.40 2.70
CA GLU A 202 8.66 5.69 3.99
C GLU A 202 7.12 5.60 3.94
N THR A 203 6.58 5.44 2.72
CA THR A 203 5.14 5.47 2.45
C THR A 203 4.36 4.42 3.26
N MET A 204 3.07 4.68 3.43
CA MET A 204 2.19 3.81 4.22
C MET A 204 2.02 2.40 3.64
N PHE A 205 2.36 2.18 2.37
CA PHE A 205 2.22 0.90 1.68
C PHE A 205 3.51 0.06 1.67
N VAL A 206 4.62 0.58 2.19
CA VAL A 206 5.87 -0.19 2.36
C VAL A 206 5.80 -0.92 3.70
N TRP A 207 5.35 -2.17 3.67
CA TRP A 207 5.10 -2.98 4.86
C TRP A 207 6.36 -3.15 5.73
N ASN A 208 7.50 -3.43 5.10
CA ASN A 208 8.77 -3.65 5.77
C ASN A 208 9.55 -2.37 6.08
N GLU A 209 8.94 -1.18 6.01
CA GLU A 209 9.64 0.09 6.24
C GLU A 209 10.41 0.09 7.56
N PHE A 210 9.78 -0.36 8.65
CA PHE A 210 10.42 -0.46 9.97
C PHE A 210 11.66 -1.38 9.95
N LEU A 211 11.57 -2.53 9.28
CA LEU A 211 12.65 -3.52 9.20
C LEU A 211 13.85 -2.97 8.40
N THR A 212 13.59 -2.10 7.44
CA THR A 212 14.63 -1.53 6.56
C THR A 212 15.15 -0.18 7.01
N ARG A 213 14.46 0.51 7.92
CA ARG A 213 14.77 1.90 8.31
C ARG A 213 16.21 2.05 8.80
N GLY A 214 16.64 1.19 9.72
CA GLY A 214 17.99 1.28 10.30
C GLY A 214 19.09 1.20 9.24
N VAL A 215 19.00 0.20 8.35
CA VAL A 215 20.01 0.00 7.31
C VAL A 215 19.95 1.09 6.22
N ARG A 216 18.76 1.57 5.84
CA ARG A 216 18.61 2.66 4.86
C ARG A 216 19.18 3.97 5.39
N ASN A 217 18.92 4.29 6.66
CA ASN A 217 19.44 5.50 7.29
C ASN A 217 20.95 5.42 7.50
N HIS A 218 21.49 4.23 7.77
CA HIS A 218 22.93 4.06 7.97
C HIS A 218 23.71 4.11 6.64
N LEU A 219 23.26 3.38 5.62
CA LEU A 219 23.93 3.30 4.32
C LEU A 219 23.60 4.46 3.37
N GLN A 220 22.55 5.23 3.68
CA GLN A 220 21.96 6.20 2.75
C GLN A 220 21.56 5.59 1.39
N SER A 221 21.32 4.27 1.35
CA SER A 221 21.08 3.48 0.13
C SER A 221 19.81 2.63 0.24
N THR A 222 19.15 2.43 -0.89
CA THR A 222 17.97 1.53 -1.01
C THR A 222 18.28 0.26 -1.80
N LEU A 223 19.48 0.14 -2.38
CA LEU A 223 19.84 -0.90 -3.34
C LEU A 223 19.84 -2.32 -2.75
N TRP A 224 20.17 -2.46 -1.47
CA TRP A 224 20.26 -3.74 -0.77
C TRP A 224 18.91 -4.29 -0.30
N THR A 225 17.93 -3.40 -0.12
CA THR A 225 16.63 -3.73 0.47
C THR A 225 15.53 -3.67 -0.56
N VAL A 226 14.49 -4.48 -0.39
CA VAL A 226 13.28 -4.39 -1.24
C VAL A 226 12.16 -3.66 -0.52
N ALA A 227 11.30 -2.95 -1.26
CA ALA A 227 10.06 -2.40 -0.72
C ALA A 227 8.94 -3.43 -0.86
N LEU A 228 8.58 -4.09 0.25
CA LEU A 228 7.49 -5.06 0.24
C LEU A 228 6.15 -4.37 0.39
N VAL A 229 5.23 -4.67 -0.52
CA VAL A 229 3.84 -4.25 -0.45
C VAL A 229 2.99 -5.46 -0.07
N TYR A 230 2.09 -5.26 0.88
CA TYR A 230 1.14 -6.28 1.32
C TYR A 230 -0.24 -6.02 0.71
N GLY A 231 -0.87 -7.03 0.12
CA GLY A 231 -2.20 -6.94 -0.45
C GLY A 231 -2.41 -7.94 -1.58
N PHE A 232 -2.84 -7.47 -2.75
CA PHE A 232 -3.18 -8.35 -3.86
C PHE A 232 -2.53 -7.86 -5.15
N PHE A 233 -2.07 -8.79 -5.97
CA PHE A 233 -1.61 -8.50 -7.32
C PHE A 233 -2.09 -9.62 -8.24
N LYS A 234 -2.77 -9.26 -9.32
CA LYS A 234 -3.08 -10.19 -10.40
C LYS A 234 -3.08 -9.46 -11.72
N GLN A 235 -2.52 -10.11 -12.73
CA GLN A 235 -2.53 -9.64 -14.09
C GLN A 235 -3.16 -10.73 -14.97
N ALA A 236 -3.99 -10.34 -15.92
CA ALA A 236 -4.60 -11.22 -16.89
C ALA A 236 -4.55 -10.56 -18.26
N THR A 237 -4.17 -11.35 -19.27
CA THR A 237 -4.28 -10.96 -20.68
C THR A 237 -5.68 -11.31 -21.17
N LEU A 238 -6.35 -10.34 -21.78
CA LEU A 238 -7.71 -10.44 -22.27
C LEU A 238 -7.75 -9.95 -23.72
N SER A 239 -8.74 -10.40 -24.49
CA SER A 239 -8.92 -9.99 -25.89
C SER A 239 -10.35 -9.52 -26.10
N ILE A 240 -10.53 -8.32 -26.67
CA ILE A 240 -11.83 -7.78 -27.04
C ILE A 240 -11.73 -7.21 -28.45
N GLY A 241 -12.56 -7.73 -29.37
CA GLY A 241 -12.60 -7.24 -30.75
C GLY A 241 -11.28 -7.40 -31.51
N GLY A 242 -10.53 -8.48 -31.24
CA GLY A 242 -9.23 -8.75 -31.86
C GLY A 242 -8.06 -7.93 -31.30
N ARG A 243 -8.29 -7.13 -30.25
CA ARG A 243 -7.25 -6.38 -29.54
C ARG A 243 -6.97 -7.02 -28.20
N ASP A 244 -5.71 -7.39 -28.00
CA ASP A 244 -5.23 -7.95 -26.75
C ASP A 244 -4.79 -6.83 -25.81
N PHE A 245 -5.14 -6.96 -24.54
CA PHE A 245 -4.74 -6.02 -23.49
C PHE A 245 -4.48 -6.76 -22.18
N ASN A 246 -3.68 -6.15 -21.33
CA ASN A 246 -3.43 -6.64 -19.98
C ASN A 246 -4.24 -5.84 -18.97
N LEU A 247 -5.06 -6.56 -18.20
CA LEU A 247 -5.75 -6.05 -17.02
C LEU A 247 -4.94 -6.40 -15.78
N THR A 248 -4.45 -5.39 -15.06
CA THR A 248 -3.75 -5.55 -13.78
C THR A 248 -4.62 -5.03 -12.66
N LEU A 249 -4.84 -5.84 -11.64
CA LEU A 249 -5.49 -5.42 -10.39
C LEU A 249 -4.47 -5.49 -9.26
N ILE A 250 -4.24 -4.35 -8.61
CA ILE A 250 -3.32 -4.20 -7.48
C ILE A 250 -4.10 -3.69 -6.28
N ALA A 251 -4.00 -4.37 -5.14
CA ALA A 251 -4.46 -3.86 -3.86
C ALA A 251 -3.28 -3.69 -2.91
N ARG A 252 -3.18 -2.52 -2.27
CA ARG A 252 -2.10 -2.14 -1.37
C ARG A 252 -2.69 -1.81 -0.01
N ARG A 253 -2.32 -2.60 0.99
CA ARG A 253 -2.80 -2.43 2.37
C ARG A 253 -1.82 -1.57 3.16
N SER A 254 -2.36 -0.57 3.84
CA SER A 254 -1.59 0.29 4.74
C SER A 254 -0.99 -0.49 5.90
N ARG A 255 0.27 -0.19 6.23
CA ARG A 255 0.95 -0.65 7.46
C ARG A 255 0.49 0.08 8.72
N HIS A 256 -0.13 1.25 8.57
CA HIS A 256 -0.57 2.06 9.70
C HIS A 256 -1.87 1.55 10.29
N TYR A 257 -1.97 1.65 11.62
CA TYR A 257 -3.14 1.24 12.40
C TYR A 257 -3.64 -0.19 12.04
N ALA A 258 -2.69 -1.05 11.66
CA ALA A 258 -2.93 -2.45 11.39
C ALA A 258 -3.19 -3.21 12.70
N GLY A 259 -4.01 -4.25 12.62
CA GLY A 259 -4.29 -5.14 13.74
C GLY A 259 -5.40 -6.12 13.42
N THR A 260 -5.71 -7.00 14.37
CA THR A 260 -6.76 -7.99 14.20
C THR A 260 -8.14 -7.33 14.15
N ARG A 261 -9.03 -7.98 13.42
CA ARG A 261 -10.45 -7.63 13.37
C ARG A 261 -10.98 -7.55 14.82
N TYR A 262 -11.77 -6.53 15.12
CA TYR A 262 -12.33 -6.19 16.45
C TYR A 262 -11.39 -5.47 17.42
N LEU A 263 -10.07 -5.72 17.40
CA LEU A 263 -9.11 -4.95 18.23
C LEU A 263 -8.73 -3.60 17.60
N LYS A 264 -8.70 -3.54 16.26
CA LYS A 264 -8.40 -2.31 15.51
C LYS A 264 -9.53 -2.02 14.53
N ARG A 265 -10.31 -0.99 14.86
CA ARG A 265 -11.38 -0.42 14.05
C ARG A 265 -11.36 1.11 14.20
N GLY A 266 -12.02 1.78 13.27
CA GLY A 266 -12.09 3.22 13.27
C GLY A 266 -10.80 3.90 12.84
N VAL A 267 -10.61 5.11 13.35
CA VAL A 267 -9.44 5.97 13.16
C VAL A 267 -8.60 6.04 14.44
N ASN A 268 -7.31 6.35 14.30
CA ASN A 268 -6.46 6.76 15.41
C ASN A 268 -6.27 8.28 15.44
N GLU A 269 -5.63 8.80 16.49
CA GLU A 269 -5.36 10.24 16.67
C GLU A 269 -4.57 10.90 15.53
N LYS A 270 -3.87 10.11 14.70
CA LYS A 270 -3.11 10.60 13.54
C LYS A 270 -3.90 10.55 12.23
N GLY A 271 -5.22 10.36 12.28
CA GLY A 271 -6.07 10.23 11.09
C GLY A 271 -5.86 8.96 10.28
N ARG A 272 -5.25 7.91 10.84
CA ARG A 272 -5.01 6.63 10.15
C ARG A 272 -6.12 5.66 10.49
N VAL A 273 -6.85 5.22 9.47
CA VAL A 273 -7.95 4.25 9.61
C VAL A 273 -7.44 2.82 9.54
N ALA A 274 -8.12 1.92 10.26
CA ALA A 274 -7.83 0.50 10.18
C ALA A 274 -8.30 -0.05 8.82
N ASN A 275 -7.57 -1.04 8.29
CA ASN A 275 -7.89 -1.65 6.99
C ASN A 275 -7.98 -0.65 5.83
N ASP A 276 -7.15 0.40 5.83
CA ASP A 276 -6.96 1.28 4.67
C ASP A 276 -6.28 0.48 3.54
N VAL A 277 -6.99 0.34 2.42
CA VAL A 277 -6.57 -0.40 1.23
C VAL A 277 -6.82 0.47 0.00
N GLU A 278 -5.76 0.71 -0.77
CA GLU A 278 -5.84 1.31 -2.09
C GLU A 278 -5.91 0.20 -3.14
N THR A 279 -6.92 0.23 -3.99
CA THR A 279 -7.09 -0.71 -5.10
C THR A 279 -6.93 0.05 -6.41
N GLU A 280 -6.09 -0.44 -7.30
CA GLU A 280 -5.80 0.15 -8.59
C GLU A 280 -6.00 -0.87 -9.69
N GLN A 281 -6.80 -0.49 -10.67
CA GLN A 281 -6.98 -1.20 -11.91
C GLN A 281 -6.17 -0.50 -13.00
N ILE A 282 -5.25 -1.22 -13.63
CA ILE A 282 -4.44 -0.74 -14.74
C ILE A 282 -4.80 -1.54 -15.99
N VAL A 283 -5.07 -0.85 -17.09
CA VAL A 283 -5.30 -1.46 -18.40
C VAL A 283 -4.27 -0.89 -19.36
N PHE A 284 -3.54 -1.75 -20.05
CA PHE A 284 -2.68 -1.33 -21.16
C PHE A 284 -2.82 -2.28 -22.34
N GLU A 285 -2.77 -1.72 -23.54
CA GLU A 285 -2.85 -2.45 -24.79
C GLU A 285 -1.56 -3.23 -25.05
N ASN A 286 -1.70 -4.46 -25.55
CA ASN A 286 -0.57 -5.24 -26.06
C ASN A 286 -0.31 -4.83 -27.51
N VAL A 287 0.50 -3.79 -27.68
CA VAL A 287 0.94 -3.36 -29.01
C VAL A 287 2.29 -4.00 -29.37
N PRO A 288 2.57 -4.24 -30.66
CA PRO A 288 3.88 -4.68 -31.11
C PRO A 288 4.99 -3.69 -30.71
N GLU A 289 6.23 -4.18 -30.62
CA GLU A 289 7.38 -3.34 -30.32
C GLU A 289 7.50 -2.18 -31.31
N GLY A 290 7.82 -0.98 -30.81
CA GLY A 290 7.93 0.23 -31.62
C GLY A 290 6.63 1.01 -31.81
N PHE A 291 5.50 0.52 -31.30
CA PHE A 291 4.24 1.27 -31.28
C PHE A 291 3.98 1.93 -29.92
N PRO A 292 3.33 3.11 -29.88
CA PRO A 292 2.95 3.73 -28.63
C PRO A 292 1.96 2.87 -27.84
N VAL A 293 2.25 2.65 -26.55
CA VAL A 293 1.39 1.87 -25.65
C VAL A 293 0.38 2.80 -24.99
N GLN A 294 -0.92 2.55 -25.18
CA GLN A 294 -1.96 3.23 -24.41
C GLN A 294 -2.13 2.56 -23.05
N ILE A 295 -2.08 3.36 -21.98
CA ILE A 295 -2.25 2.87 -20.61
C ILE A 295 -3.22 3.75 -19.83
N SER A 296 -4.05 3.11 -19.01
CA SER A 296 -4.98 3.78 -18.11
C SER A 296 -4.93 3.18 -16.71
N SER A 297 -5.28 4.00 -15.71
CA SER A 297 -5.37 3.57 -14.31
C SER A 297 -6.56 4.21 -13.60
N VAL A 298 -7.29 3.40 -12.83
CA VAL A 298 -8.37 3.80 -11.94
C VAL A 298 -8.03 3.37 -10.52
N VAL A 299 -8.12 4.30 -9.57
CA VAL A 299 -7.81 4.05 -8.16
C VAL A 299 -9.05 4.21 -7.29
N GLN A 300 -9.26 3.28 -6.38
CA GLN A 300 -10.32 3.30 -5.37
C GLN A 300 -9.71 3.07 -3.99
N ASN A 301 -10.26 3.71 -2.96
CA ASN A 301 -9.85 3.50 -1.58
C ASN A 301 -10.98 2.84 -0.78
N ARG A 302 -10.61 1.90 0.09
CA ARG A 302 -11.51 1.29 1.07
C ARG A 302 -10.84 1.35 2.44
N GLY A 303 -11.55 1.85 3.45
CA GLY A 303 -11.07 1.90 4.83
C GLY A 303 -12.16 1.64 5.86
N SER A 304 -11.76 1.55 7.13
CA SER A 304 -12.73 1.64 8.23
C SER A 304 -13.35 3.04 8.28
N ILE A 305 -14.60 3.13 8.75
CA ILE A 305 -15.27 4.41 8.99
C ILE A 305 -14.37 5.24 9.93
N PRO A 306 -13.99 6.46 9.56
CA PRO A 306 -12.97 7.26 10.23
C PRO A 306 -13.44 7.90 11.55
N LEU A 307 -14.16 7.15 12.39
CA LEU A 307 -14.59 7.56 13.71
C LEU A 307 -13.80 6.79 14.78
N PHE A 308 -13.79 7.26 16.02
CA PHE A 308 -13.31 6.46 17.14
C PHE A 308 -14.38 5.45 17.58
N TRP A 309 -14.22 4.19 17.19
CA TRP A 309 -15.17 3.15 17.57
C TRP A 309 -14.53 1.78 17.72
N SER A 310 -15.11 0.98 18.62
CA SER A 310 -14.67 -0.37 18.91
C SER A 310 -15.84 -1.35 18.87
N GLN A 311 -15.48 -2.64 18.83
CA GLN A 311 -16.39 -3.74 19.00
C GLN A 311 -15.70 -4.79 19.85
N GLU A 312 -16.07 -4.89 21.11
CA GLU A 312 -15.46 -5.85 22.02
C GLU A 312 -16.06 -7.24 21.82
N THR A 313 -15.27 -8.16 21.29
CA THR A 313 -15.70 -9.56 21.13
C THR A 313 -15.67 -10.29 22.47
N SER A 314 -16.79 -10.90 22.83
CA SER A 314 -16.88 -11.91 23.90
C SER A 314 -17.14 -13.28 23.26
N ARG A 315 -16.62 -14.36 23.85
CA ARG A 315 -16.91 -15.75 23.40
C ARG A 315 -18.40 -16.08 23.38
N LEU A 316 -19.20 -15.36 24.18
CA LEU A 316 -20.65 -15.53 24.27
C LEU A 316 -21.42 -14.65 23.27
N ASN A 317 -20.79 -13.60 22.71
CA ASN A 317 -21.44 -12.62 21.85
C ASN A 317 -20.92 -12.71 20.42
N LEU A 318 -21.56 -13.56 19.60
CA LEU A 318 -21.24 -13.77 18.19
C LEU A 318 -21.34 -12.50 17.33
N LYS A 319 -22.10 -11.50 17.79
CA LYS A 319 -22.19 -10.19 17.14
C LYS A 319 -22.06 -9.12 18.24
N PRO A 320 -20.85 -8.61 18.51
CA PRO A 320 -20.63 -7.60 19.55
C PRO A 320 -21.26 -6.25 19.19
N ASP A 321 -21.62 -5.48 20.21
CA ASP A 321 -22.16 -4.13 20.02
C ASP A 321 -21.08 -3.15 19.55
N ILE A 322 -21.52 -2.11 18.86
CA ILE A 322 -20.64 -1.03 18.41
C ILE A 322 -20.60 0.03 19.49
N MET A 323 -19.40 0.37 19.94
CA MET A 323 -19.18 1.42 20.93
C MET A 323 -18.53 2.61 20.25
N LEU A 324 -19.27 3.71 20.13
CA LEU A 324 -18.72 5.01 19.73
C LEU A 324 -17.99 5.65 20.91
N SER A 325 -16.81 6.19 20.64
CA SER A 325 -16.05 6.96 21.61
C SER A 325 -16.20 8.44 21.30
N LYS A 326 -16.67 9.23 22.27
CA LYS A 326 -16.76 10.70 22.18
C LYS A 326 -15.42 11.41 22.44
N LYS A 327 -14.31 10.74 22.16
CA LYS A 327 -12.95 11.29 22.40
C LYS A 327 -12.63 12.49 21.51
N ASP A 328 -13.30 12.60 20.38
CA ASP A 328 -13.03 13.61 19.36
C ASP A 328 -14.30 14.40 19.07
N GLN A 329 -14.54 15.45 19.86
CA GLN A 329 -15.74 16.27 19.76
C GLN A 329 -15.79 17.11 18.47
N ASN A 330 -14.62 17.46 17.92
CA ASN A 330 -14.49 18.31 16.74
C ASN A 330 -14.14 17.52 15.47
N TYR A 331 -14.18 16.18 15.54
CA TYR A 331 -13.85 15.28 14.43
C TYR A 331 -12.46 15.53 13.82
N GLU A 332 -11.48 15.92 14.62
CA GLU A 332 -10.13 16.24 14.17
C GLU A 332 -9.42 15.04 13.53
N ALA A 333 -9.53 13.85 14.12
CA ALA A 333 -8.93 12.66 13.51
C ALA A 333 -9.63 12.30 12.19
N THR A 334 -10.92 12.58 12.08
CA THR A 334 -11.69 12.41 10.85
C THR A 334 -11.22 13.40 9.78
N ARG A 335 -11.00 14.66 10.16
CA ARG A 335 -10.46 15.72 9.31
C ARG A 335 -9.07 15.34 8.77
N LEU A 336 -8.14 14.98 9.65
CA LEU A 336 -6.79 14.52 9.27
C LEU A 336 -6.82 13.33 8.30
N HIS A 337 -7.79 12.42 8.46
CA HIS A 337 -7.98 11.32 7.53
C HIS A 337 -8.35 11.80 6.11
N PHE A 338 -9.33 12.69 6.00
CA PHE A 338 -9.75 13.21 4.70
C PHE A 338 -8.73 14.15 4.07
N GLU A 339 -8.03 14.96 4.85
CA GLU A 339 -6.88 15.73 4.37
C GLU A 339 -5.79 14.82 3.79
N ASN A 340 -5.54 13.66 4.43
CA ASN A 340 -4.63 12.67 3.88
C ASN A 340 -5.14 12.06 2.56
N LEU A 341 -6.45 11.85 2.41
CA LEU A 341 -7.05 11.38 1.15
C LEU A 341 -6.96 12.45 0.06
N VAL A 342 -7.29 13.70 0.36
CA VAL A 342 -7.16 14.84 -0.58
C VAL A 342 -5.71 15.02 -1.01
N LYS A 343 -4.76 14.95 -0.08
CA LYS A 343 -3.32 14.96 -0.42
C LYS A 343 -2.92 13.80 -1.34
N ARG A 344 -3.58 12.64 -1.22
CA ARG A 344 -3.24 11.45 -2.02
C ARG A 344 -3.90 11.44 -3.40
N TYR A 345 -5.15 11.87 -3.51
CA TYR A 345 -6.01 11.64 -4.68
C TYR A 345 -6.61 12.91 -5.27
N GLY A 346 -6.46 14.05 -4.59
CA GLY A 346 -7.07 15.32 -4.99
C GLY A 346 -8.56 15.40 -4.68
N ASN A 347 -9.19 16.46 -5.20
CA ASN A 347 -10.62 16.73 -5.07
C ASN A 347 -11.37 16.47 -6.39
N PRO A 348 -12.61 15.95 -6.33
CA PRO A 348 -13.41 15.70 -5.11
C PRO A 348 -13.16 14.31 -4.48
N ILE A 349 -13.38 14.20 -3.16
CA ILE A 349 -13.48 12.90 -2.47
C ILE A 349 -14.95 12.48 -2.39
N ILE A 350 -15.26 11.31 -2.95
CA ILE A 350 -16.59 10.71 -2.96
C ILE A 350 -16.62 9.52 -2.01
N ILE A 351 -17.45 9.61 -0.98
CA ILE A 351 -17.61 8.59 0.06
C ILE A 351 -18.85 7.76 -0.28
N LEU A 352 -18.67 6.49 -0.62
CA LEU A 352 -19.78 5.55 -0.78
C LEU A 352 -19.97 4.74 0.51
N ASN A 353 -21.05 5.04 1.24
CA ASN A 353 -21.38 4.36 2.48
C ASN A 353 -22.51 3.34 2.28
N LEU A 354 -22.18 2.06 2.44
CA LEU A 354 -23.09 0.92 2.24
C LEU A 354 -23.80 0.40 3.51
N ILE A 355 -23.69 1.13 4.62
CA ILE A 355 -24.28 0.72 5.92
C ILE A 355 -25.80 0.64 5.82
N LYS A 356 -26.43 -0.23 6.61
CA LYS A 356 -27.90 -0.31 6.68
C LYS A 356 -28.51 1.00 7.20
N ASN A 357 -29.59 1.44 6.57
CA ASN A 357 -30.36 2.58 7.03
C ASN A 357 -31.43 2.08 8.01
N ALA A 358 -31.26 2.33 9.31
CA ALA A 358 -32.31 2.10 10.30
C ALA A 358 -33.03 3.40 10.64
N ARG A 359 -34.36 3.47 10.49
CA ARG A 359 -35.14 4.51 11.20
C ARG A 359 -35.24 4.13 12.67
N TRP A 360 -34.87 5.07 13.52
CA TRP A 360 -34.99 4.97 14.96
C TRP A 360 -36.36 5.47 15.38
N VAL A 361 -37.14 4.62 16.04
CA VAL A 361 -38.36 5.05 16.73
C VAL A 361 -37.96 5.30 18.17
N GLU A 362 -37.52 6.51 18.48
CA GLU A 362 -37.64 6.99 19.85
C GLU A 362 -39.12 7.35 20.06
N THR A 363 -39.75 6.76 21.07
CA THR A 363 -41.03 7.26 21.59
C THR A 363 -40.87 8.75 21.92
N PRO A 364 -41.72 9.65 21.40
CA PRO A 364 -41.57 11.08 21.64
C PRO A 364 -41.73 11.36 23.14
N PRO A 365 -40.84 12.16 23.77
CA PRO A 365 -41.17 12.80 25.02
C PRO A 365 -42.36 13.74 24.80
N SER A 366 -43.27 13.73 25.74
CA SER A 366 -44.47 14.57 25.80
C SER A 366 -44.17 16.02 25.46
N ARG A 367 -44.97 16.57 24.54
CA ARG A 367 -45.15 18.01 24.19
C ARG A 367 -44.52 19.01 25.16
N LEU A 368 -43.56 19.79 24.67
CA LEU A 368 -43.40 21.20 25.06
C LEU A 368 -43.42 22.04 23.79
N LEU A 369 -44.60 22.58 23.51
CA LEU A 369 -44.78 23.68 22.56
C LEU A 369 -44.18 24.93 23.19
N VAL A 370 -43.17 25.50 22.55
CA VAL A 370 -42.87 26.92 22.72
C VAL A 370 -42.95 27.54 21.33
N ASN A 371 -43.97 28.36 21.14
CA ASN A 371 -44.09 29.27 20.02
C ASN A 371 -43.00 30.34 20.15
N ASP A 372 -42.23 30.56 19.09
CA ASP A 372 -41.73 31.90 18.83
C ASP A 372 -41.95 32.25 17.35
N LYS A 373 -42.83 33.22 17.15
CA LYS A 373 -43.03 33.94 15.90
C LYS A 373 -42.23 35.23 16.03
N SER A 374 -41.01 35.28 15.50
CA SER A 374 -40.43 36.56 15.12
C SER A 374 -39.21 36.40 14.22
N THR A 375 -39.11 37.29 13.24
CA THR A 375 -38.03 37.53 12.26
C THR A 375 -38.06 36.70 10.98
N GLY A 376 -38.56 37.36 9.92
CA GLY A 376 -38.45 36.96 8.53
C GLY A 376 -37.02 37.10 8.02
N GLY A 377 -36.61 36.13 7.21
CA GLY A 377 -35.32 36.06 6.55
C GLY A 377 -35.14 34.69 5.89
N SER A 378 -35.62 34.54 4.67
CA SER A 378 -35.44 33.31 3.88
C SER A 378 -34.00 33.23 3.38
N VAL A 379 -33.14 32.50 4.09
CA VAL A 379 -31.84 32.06 3.58
C VAL A 379 -32.05 30.77 2.79
N LEU A 380 -31.94 30.85 1.47
CA LEU A 380 -31.93 29.68 0.58
C LEU A 380 -30.65 28.86 0.84
N ARG A 381 -30.78 27.78 1.61
CA ARG A 381 -29.76 26.72 1.71
C ARG A 381 -29.67 26.02 0.36
N GLY A 382 -28.49 26.10 -0.28
CA GLY A 382 -28.14 25.29 -1.45
C GLY A 382 -28.15 23.80 -1.10
N HIS A 383 -29.29 23.16 -1.32
CA HIS A 383 -29.38 21.71 -1.46
C HIS A 383 -28.91 21.37 -2.87
N TYR A 384 -27.85 20.57 -2.99
CA TYR A 384 -27.62 19.83 -4.24
C TYR A 384 -28.77 18.84 -4.40
N PRO A 385 -29.61 18.95 -5.45
CA PRO A 385 -30.64 17.95 -5.68
C PRO A 385 -29.95 16.66 -6.13
N LEU A 386 -29.82 15.69 -5.23
CA LEU A 386 -29.71 14.29 -5.61
C LEU A 386 -31.04 13.88 -6.25
N PRO A 387 -31.06 12.96 -7.23
CA PRO A 387 -32.29 12.50 -7.87
C PRO A 387 -33.34 12.09 -6.83
N GLU A 388 -34.61 12.38 -7.05
CA GLU A 388 -35.68 11.94 -6.15
C GLU A 388 -35.71 10.40 -6.06
N GLY A 389 -35.76 9.86 -4.83
CA GLY A 389 -35.85 8.40 -4.56
C GLY A 389 -34.69 7.78 -3.77
N TRP A 390 -33.69 8.55 -3.34
CA TRP A 390 -32.49 8.03 -2.65
C TRP A 390 -32.53 8.02 -1.11
N PHE A 391 -33.65 8.43 -0.50
CA PHE A 391 -33.82 8.42 0.96
C PHE A 391 -35.04 7.59 1.36
N ASP A 392 -34.84 6.29 1.64
CA ASP A 392 -35.91 5.47 2.22
C ASP A 392 -35.35 4.40 3.16
N GLY A 393 -35.71 4.46 4.44
CA GLY A 393 -35.14 3.67 5.54
C GLY A 393 -35.56 2.20 5.59
N THR A 394 -34.85 1.39 6.38
CA THR A 394 -35.25 0.05 6.85
C THR A 394 -35.41 0.07 8.38
N ASN A 395 -36.03 -0.94 8.98
CA ASN A 395 -36.20 -1.05 10.43
C ASN A 395 -35.13 -1.98 11.03
N GLU A 396 -34.27 -1.46 11.90
CA GLU A 396 -33.33 -2.25 12.72
C GLU A 396 -33.89 -2.37 14.14
N LYS A 397 -34.04 -3.60 14.67
CA LYS A 397 -34.62 -3.83 16.02
C LYS A 397 -33.72 -3.33 17.16
N LYS A 398 -32.39 -3.41 16.98
CA LYS A 398 -31.40 -2.84 17.88
C LYS A 398 -30.39 -2.06 17.03
N PRO A 399 -30.23 -0.77 17.28
CA PRO A 399 -29.30 0.06 16.55
C PRO A 399 -27.86 -0.41 16.66
N ARG A 400 -27.21 -0.66 15.52
CA ARG A 400 -25.80 -1.06 15.53
C ARG A 400 -25.02 -0.28 14.50
N GLU A 401 -25.23 -0.59 13.23
CA GLU A 401 -24.48 0.07 12.17
C GLU A 401 -25.04 1.48 11.90
N SER A 402 -26.34 1.65 12.16
CA SER A 402 -27.05 2.93 12.07
C SER A 402 -26.49 4.02 12.99
N ILE A 403 -25.90 3.65 14.14
CA ILE A 403 -25.19 4.56 15.05
C ILE A 403 -23.95 5.16 14.36
N LEU A 404 -23.11 4.31 13.75
CA LEU A 404 -21.92 4.77 13.02
C LEU A 404 -22.30 5.62 11.82
N ARG A 405 -23.40 5.27 11.15
CA ARG A 405 -23.89 6.03 10.00
C ARG A 405 -24.26 7.46 10.38
N ALA A 406 -25.06 7.62 11.44
CA ALA A 406 -25.50 8.94 11.91
C ALA A 406 -24.30 9.78 12.34
N GLU A 407 -23.42 9.20 13.15
CA GLU A 407 -22.23 9.90 13.62
C GLU A 407 -21.27 10.28 12.48
N PHE A 408 -21.14 9.41 11.48
CA PHE A 408 -20.27 9.69 10.35
C PHE A 408 -20.86 10.80 9.47
N ALA A 409 -22.18 10.83 9.28
CA ALA A 409 -22.84 11.93 8.58
C ALA A 409 -22.64 13.27 9.31
N ASN A 410 -22.77 13.29 10.64
CA ASN A 410 -22.49 14.47 11.45
C ASN A 410 -21.04 14.95 11.28
N ALA A 411 -20.07 14.03 11.28
CA ALA A 411 -18.67 14.35 11.07
C ALA A 411 -18.42 14.99 9.69
N ILE A 412 -19.03 14.45 8.63
CA ILE A 412 -18.90 15.00 7.28
C ILE A 412 -19.56 16.38 7.17
N GLU A 413 -20.75 16.56 7.75
CA GLU A 413 -21.41 17.87 7.77
C GLU A 413 -20.59 18.90 8.54
N TYR A 414 -20.01 18.51 9.67
CA TYR A 414 -19.13 19.36 10.46
C TYR A 414 -17.91 19.80 9.66
N ILE A 415 -17.19 18.86 9.05
CA ILE A 415 -15.99 19.16 8.25
C ILE A 415 -16.32 20.03 7.03
N ASN A 416 -17.43 19.78 6.34
CA ASN A 416 -17.83 20.52 5.15
C ASN A 416 -18.20 21.99 5.42
N LYS A 417 -18.44 22.39 6.68
CA LYS A 417 -18.66 23.80 7.05
C LYS A 417 -17.41 24.65 6.83
N ASP A 418 -16.23 24.05 7.01
CA ASP A 418 -14.95 24.74 6.90
C ASP A 418 -14.33 24.65 5.50
N LEU A 419 -14.95 23.90 4.59
CA LEU A 419 -14.43 23.63 3.24
C LEU A 419 -15.15 24.45 2.16
N PRO A 420 -14.43 24.99 1.17
CA PRO A 420 -15.03 25.61 0.01
C PRO A 420 -15.76 24.56 -0.82
N GLU A 421 -16.73 25.01 -1.63
CA GLU A 421 -17.69 24.16 -2.32
C GLU A 421 -17.04 23.05 -3.15
N GLU A 422 -15.99 23.39 -3.91
CA GLU A 422 -15.23 22.46 -4.75
C GLU A 422 -14.42 21.41 -3.98
N SER A 423 -14.17 21.64 -2.69
CA SER A 423 -13.41 20.74 -1.81
C SER A 423 -14.30 19.97 -0.84
N ARG A 424 -15.61 20.21 -0.85
CA ARG A 424 -16.56 19.49 0.01
C ARG A 424 -16.52 17.99 -0.27
N LEU A 425 -16.51 17.23 0.81
CA LEU A 425 -16.62 15.78 0.79
C LEU A 425 -18.03 15.40 0.32
N LYS A 426 -18.11 14.59 -0.73
CA LYS A 426 -19.39 14.14 -1.29
C LYS A 426 -19.79 12.82 -0.63
N PHE A 427 -20.81 12.86 0.24
CA PHE A 427 -21.28 11.69 0.98
C PHE A 427 -22.48 11.05 0.29
N LEU A 428 -22.28 9.86 -0.28
CA LEU A 428 -23.32 9.05 -0.92
C LEU A 428 -23.64 7.85 -0.04
N HIS A 429 -24.87 7.80 0.47
CA HIS A 429 -25.34 6.69 1.28
C HIS A 429 -26.23 5.74 0.48
N TRP A 430 -26.02 4.43 0.63
CA TRP A 430 -26.81 3.42 -0.07
C TRP A 430 -27.00 2.13 0.72
N ASP A 431 -28.25 1.76 1.03
CA ASP A 431 -28.56 0.54 1.77
C ASP A 431 -28.66 -0.68 0.83
N LEU A 432 -27.55 -1.40 0.68
CA LEU A 432 -27.44 -2.57 -0.18
C LEU A 432 -28.44 -3.69 0.18
N ASN A 433 -28.75 -3.86 1.48
CA ASN A 433 -29.56 -4.97 1.97
C ASN A 433 -31.06 -4.77 1.66
N LYS A 434 -31.51 -3.53 1.48
CA LYS A 434 -32.87 -3.23 1.01
C LYS A 434 -33.01 -3.54 -0.47
N HIS A 435 -32.05 -3.12 -1.28
CA HIS A 435 -32.10 -3.26 -2.73
C HIS A 435 -31.86 -4.69 -3.22
N SER A 436 -31.08 -5.50 -2.50
CA SER A 436 -30.90 -6.92 -2.84
C SER A 436 -32.16 -7.77 -2.58
N ARG A 437 -33.07 -7.30 -1.72
CA ARG A 437 -34.31 -8.02 -1.35
C ARG A 437 -35.53 -7.64 -2.19
N ARG A 438 -35.46 -6.56 -2.98
CA ARG A 438 -36.54 -6.18 -3.90
C ARG A 438 -36.44 -7.04 -5.18
N GLN A 439 -37.47 -7.84 -5.47
CA GLN A 439 -37.55 -8.57 -6.73
C GLN A 439 -37.40 -7.60 -7.92
N GLY A 440 -36.59 -7.98 -8.92
CA GLY A 440 -36.37 -7.20 -10.14
C GLY A 440 -35.28 -6.10 -10.05
N THR A 441 -34.66 -5.85 -8.90
CA THR A 441 -33.59 -4.84 -8.79
C THR A 441 -32.23 -5.46 -9.11
N ASN A 442 -31.62 -5.12 -10.25
CA ASN A 442 -30.23 -5.46 -10.52
C ASN A 442 -29.30 -4.48 -9.77
N VAL A 443 -28.92 -4.87 -8.55
CA VAL A 443 -28.04 -4.11 -7.65
C VAL A 443 -26.72 -3.72 -8.32
N LEU A 444 -26.17 -4.58 -9.20
CA LEU A 444 -24.94 -4.29 -9.93
C LEU A 444 -25.14 -3.18 -10.97
N LEU A 445 -26.31 -3.12 -11.62
CA LEU A 445 -26.64 -2.05 -12.56
C LEU A 445 -26.70 -0.69 -11.86
N LEU A 446 -27.29 -0.63 -10.66
CA LEU A 446 -27.31 0.61 -9.86
C LEU A 446 -25.90 1.00 -9.40
N LEU A 447 -25.08 0.04 -8.94
CA LEU A 447 -23.67 0.29 -8.64
C LEU A 447 -22.90 0.81 -9.86
N GLY A 448 -23.21 0.28 -11.05
CA GLY A 448 -22.66 0.77 -12.30
C GLY A 448 -22.96 2.25 -12.54
N LYS A 449 -24.18 2.71 -12.22
CA LYS A 449 -24.54 4.14 -12.29
C LYS A 449 -23.75 5.00 -11.31
N VAL A 450 -23.57 4.51 -10.07
CA VAL A 450 -22.77 5.22 -9.05
C VAL A 450 -21.29 5.28 -9.46
N ALA A 451 -20.75 4.19 -9.99
CA ALA A 451 -19.40 4.13 -10.51
C ALA A 451 -19.20 5.09 -11.69
N ALA A 452 -20.14 5.10 -12.65
CA ALA A 452 -20.13 6.04 -13.77
C ALA A 452 -20.16 7.49 -13.28
N TYR A 453 -21.07 7.83 -12.37
CA TYR A 453 -21.14 9.16 -11.76
C TYR A 453 -19.83 9.56 -11.07
N ALA A 454 -19.23 8.65 -10.30
CA ALA A 454 -17.95 8.90 -9.65
C ALA A 454 -16.84 9.17 -10.69
N LEU A 455 -16.74 8.33 -11.73
CA LEU A 455 -15.76 8.48 -12.80
C LEU A 455 -15.97 9.77 -13.61
N THR A 456 -17.21 10.22 -13.83
CA THR A 456 -17.48 11.51 -14.49
C THR A 456 -16.93 12.69 -13.67
N LEU A 457 -16.94 12.58 -12.33
CA LEU A 457 -16.45 13.64 -11.45
C LEU A 457 -14.94 13.59 -11.20
N THR A 458 -14.36 12.39 -11.11
CA THR A 458 -12.94 12.20 -10.76
C THR A 458 -12.05 11.95 -11.96
N GLY A 459 -12.62 11.50 -13.08
CA GLY A 459 -11.88 10.95 -14.21
C GLY A 459 -11.16 9.65 -13.86
N PHE A 460 -10.30 9.24 -14.79
CA PHE A 460 -9.30 8.20 -14.62
C PHE A 460 -8.00 8.65 -15.26
N PHE A 461 -6.88 8.07 -14.84
CA PHE A 461 -5.59 8.39 -15.43
C PHE A 461 -5.46 7.72 -16.79
N TYR A 462 -5.00 8.46 -17.79
CA TYR A 462 -4.71 7.95 -19.13
C TYR A 462 -3.42 8.60 -19.64
N CYS A 463 -2.54 7.82 -20.25
CA CYS A 463 -1.43 8.36 -21.02
C CYS A 463 -1.02 7.40 -22.16
N GLN A 464 -0.27 7.95 -23.11
CA GLN A 464 0.34 7.20 -24.19
C GLN A 464 1.86 7.16 -23.97
N LEU A 465 2.41 5.96 -23.81
CA LEU A 465 3.85 5.75 -23.64
C LEU A 465 4.50 5.56 -25.01
N LEU A 466 5.40 6.46 -25.38
CA LEU A 466 6.18 6.31 -26.61
C LEU A 466 7.22 5.20 -26.47
N PRO A 467 7.55 4.50 -27.56
CA PRO A 467 8.69 3.59 -27.59
C PRO A 467 9.97 4.36 -27.25
N ALA A 468 10.86 3.77 -26.46
CA ALA A 468 12.18 4.35 -26.23
C ALA A 468 12.94 4.44 -27.56
N SER A 469 13.18 5.66 -28.05
CA SER A 469 13.98 5.89 -29.24
C SER A 469 15.46 5.61 -28.93
N GLY A 470 15.97 4.46 -29.36
CA GLY A 470 17.39 4.22 -29.63
C GLY A 470 18.37 4.40 -28.46
N SER A 471 18.64 3.32 -27.73
CA SER A 471 20.01 2.93 -27.39
C SER A 471 20.03 1.41 -27.20
N GLY A 472 20.89 0.73 -27.96
CA GLY A 472 20.94 -0.72 -28.01
C GLY A 472 21.46 -1.30 -26.70
N ASP A 473 20.55 -1.64 -25.78
CA ASP A 473 20.74 -2.74 -24.83
C ASP A 473 19.42 -3.23 -24.19
N MET A 474 18.31 -3.21 -24.93
CA MET A 474 17.11 -3.97 -24.56
C MET A 474 17.21 -5.39 -25.13
N SER A 475 18.23 -6.13 -24.71
CA SER A 475 18.39 -7.52 -25.09
C SER A 475 17.25 -8.37 -24.49
N ARG A 476 16.36 -8.82 -25.37
CA ARG A 476 15.48 -10.00 -25.28
C ARG A 476 14.42 -9.94 -24.16
N TRP A 477 13.23 -9.50 -24.55
CA TRP A 477 11.99 -10.03 -24.00
C TRP A 477 11.64 -11.35 -24.70
N PRO A 478 11.83 -12.51 -24.05
CA PRO A 478 10.97 -13.65 -24.34
C PRO A 478 9.95 -13.76 -23.20
N PHE A 479 8.68 -13.80 -23.57
CA PHE A 479 7.78 -14.72 -22.91
C PHE A 479 8.41 -16.12 -23.00
N SER A 480 8.23 -16.94 -21.95
CA SER A 480 8.80 -18.29 -21.71
C SER A 480 10.26 -18.36 -21.22
N GLU A 481 10.44 -18.61 -19.92
CA GLU A 481 10.85 -19.92 -19.35
C GLU A 481 10.50 -20.01 -17.86
#